data_AF-A0A8J4T6U8-F1
#
_entry.id   AF-A0A8J4T6U8-F1
#
_cell.length_a   1.000
_cell.length_b   1.000
_cell.length_c   1.000
_cell.angle_alpha   90.00
_cell.angle_beta   90.00
_cell.angle_gamma   90.00
#
_symmetry.space_group_name_H-M   'P 1'
#
loop_
_entity.id
_entity.type
_entity.pdbx_description
1 polymer ?
#
loop_
_entity_poly.entity_id
_entity_poly.type
_entity_poly.pdbx_seq_one_letter_code
_entity_poly.pdbx_strand_id
1 'polypeptide(L)'
;MNPGSGFTVHSNINVTFTLQIECSPQYPTESPRVWISNVHGLNSRDIMGLEVSLDDLIGERRGEHILFEVADFCREFIATNVPTVDCAICLQEFKTEDEVYRTSQFHYFHKWCVGKYMLQKELDHTKVICELRAKDPFCKLPALFITCPVCRVEALPYSEALVNYARRIE
;
A
#
# COMPACT_ATOMS: atom_id res chain seq x y z
N MET A 1 29.65 6.83 13.41
CA MET A 1 29.38 6.95 11.97
C MET A 1 27.90 6.70 11.76
N ASN A 2 27.11 7.73 11.44
CA ASN A 2 25.70 7.56 11.07
C ASN A 2 25.64 7.18 9.59
N PRO A 3 24.92 6.10 9.19
CA PRO A 3 24.65 5.83 7.79
C PRO A 3 23.76 6.94 7.24
N GLY A 4 24.07 7.36 6.01
CA GLY A 4 23.51 8.53 5.34
C GLY A 4 21.99 8.63 5.42
N SER A 5 21.53 9.79 5.86
CA SER A 5 20.19 10.32 5.60
C SER A 5 20.03 10.55 4.10
N GLY A 6 19.66 9.48 3.39
CA GLY A 6 19.23 9.53 2.00
C GLY A 6 17.90 10.26 1.89
N PHE A 7 17.81 11.13 0.90
CA PHE A 7 16.69 11.97 0.51
C PHE A 7 15.33 11.28 0.70
N THR A 8 14.61 11.61 1.79
CA THR A 8 13.20 11.27 1.93
C THR A 8 12.39 12.19 1.03
N VAL A 9 12.25 11.82 -0.24
CA VAL A 9 11.17 12.32 -1.08
C VAL A 9 9.88 11.80 -0.44
N HIS A 10 9.05 12.69 0.08
CA HIS A 10 7.71 12.36 0.58
C HIS A 10 6.77 12.09 -0.60
N SER A 11 7.07 11.09 -1.41
CA SER A 11 6.09 10.45 -2.28
C SER A 11 5.25 9.50 -1.42
N ASN A 12 3.95 9.40 -1.71
CA ASN A 12 3.11 8.37 -1.10
C ASN A 12 3.58 7.00 -1.63
N ILE A 13 4.51 6.35 -0.93
CA ILE A 13 5.00 5.02 -1.31
C ILE A 13 3.86 4.02 -1.17
N ASN A 14 3.31 3.54 -2.28
CA ASN A 14 2.23 2.56 -2.29
C ASN A 14 2.76 1.13 -2.47
N VAL A 15 3.86 0.97 -3.21
CA VAL A 15 4.50 -0.33 -3.45
C VAL A 15 5.86 -0.36 -2.77
N THR A 16 6.14 -1.42 -2.02
CA THR A 16 7.43 -1.57 -1.33
C THR A 16 7.74 -3.03 -1.07
N PHE A 17 9.03 -3.35 -1.05
CA PHE A 17 9.56 -4.62 -0.57
C PHE A 17 10.99 -4.41 -0.07
N THR A 18 11.50 -5.41 0.66
CA THR A 18 12.89 -5.48 1.10
C THR A 18 13.66 -6.41 0.17
N LEU A 19 14.61 -5.84 -0.59
CA LEU A 19 15.57 -6.61 -1.37
C LEU A 19 16.69 -7.12 -0.45
N GLN A 20 16.89 -8.43 -0.42
CA GLN A 20 17.95 -9.06 0.35
C GLN A 20 18.95 -9.70 -0.59
N ILE A 21 20.23 -9.41 -0.36
CA ILE A 21 21.34 -9.91 -1.15
C ILE A 21 22.38 -10.50 -0.20
N GLU A 22 22.75 -11.74 -0.44
CA GLU A 22 23.80 -12.44 0.30
C GLU A 22 24.89 -12.88 -0.68
N CYS A 23 26.10 -12.38 -0.47
CA CYS A 23 27.28 -12.73 -1.27
C CYS A 23 28.15 -13.72 -0.50
N SER A 24 28.50 -14.83 -1.14
CA SER A 24 29.55 -15.72 -0.64
C SER A 24 30.93 -15.06 -0.81
N PRO A 25 31.98 -15.54 -0.11
CA PRO A 25 33.36 -15.13 -0.37
C PRO A 25 33.84 -15.39 -1.80
N GLN A 26 33.13 -16.20 -2.58
CA GLN A 26 33.44 -16.57 -3.97
C GLN A 26 32.78 -15.65 -5.00
N TYR A 27 31.97 -14.69 -4.57
CA TYR A 27 31.40 -13.67 -5.44
C TYR A 27 32.51 -12.82 -6.10
N PRO A 28 32.44 -12.53 -7.42
CA PRO A 28 31.31 -12.77 -8.33
C PRO A 28 31.35 -14.11 -9.10
N THR A 29 32.38 -14.94 -8.92
CA THR A 29 32.47 -16.24 -9.62
C THR A 29 31.31 -17.16 -9.27
N GLU A 30 30.87 -17.12 -8.02
CA GLU A 30 29.57 -17.62 -7.58
C GLU A 30 28.55 -16.48 -7.55
N SER A 31 27.36 -16.72 -8.12
CA SER A 31 26.28 -15.75 -8.10
C SER A 31 25.80 -15.46 -6.67
N PRO A 32 25.36 -14.23 -6.37
CA PRO A 32 24.81 -13.91 -5.06
C PRO A 32 23.44 -14.59 -4.90
N ARG A 33 23.05 -14.88 -3.66
CA ARG A 33 21.68 -15.27 -3.35
C ARG A 33 20.84 -14.01 -3.18
N VAL A 34 19.76 -13.90 -3.96
CA VAL A 34 18.86 -12.75 -3.96
C VAL A 34 17.45 -13.23 -3.67
N TRP A 35 16.71 -12.49 -2.84
CA TRP A 35 15.29 -12.70 -2.62
C TRP A 35 14.63 -11.43 -2.09
N ILE A 36 13.30 -11.39 -2.16
CA ILE A 36 12.50 -10.28 -1.65
C ILE A 36 11.68 -10.70 -0.43
N SER A 37 11.44 -9.76 0.48
CA SER A 37 10.60 -9.97 1.66
C SER A 37 9.84 -8.70 2.03
N ASN A 38 8.89 -8.79 2.97
CA ASN A 38 8.05 -7.67 3.41
C ASN A 38 7.40 -6.90 2.23
N VAL A 39 6.83 -7.66 1.29
CA VAL A 39 6.22 -7.11 0.07
C VAL A 39 4.84 -6.54 0.37
N HIS A 40 4.59 -5.32 -0.08
CA HIS A 40 3.30 -4.63 0.01
C HIS A 40 2.93 -4.02 -1.33
N GLY A 41 1.66 -4.15 -1.70
CA GLY A 41 1.10 -3.53 -2.90
C GLY A 41 1.26 -4.34 -4.19
N LEU A 42 2.00 -5.45 -4.15
CA LEU A 42 2.09 -6.39 -5.27
C LEU A 42 1.19 -7.60 -5.04
N ASN A 43 0.47 -8.03 -6.07
CA ASN A 43 -0.24 -9.30 -6.06
C ASN A 43 0.75 -10.48 -6.24
N SER A 44 0.29 -11.71 -5.98
CA SER A 44 1.15 -12.90 -6.06
C SER A 44 1.73 -13.16 -7.45
N ARG A 45 1.03 -12.79 -8.53
CA ARG A 45 1.52 -12.97 -9.90
C ARG A 45 2.75 -12.11 -10.15
N ASP A 46 2.69 -10.84 -9.76
CA ASP A 46 3.78 -9.89 -10.00
C ASP A 46 4.97 -10.17 -9.07
N ILE A 47 4.73 -10.66 -7.85
CA ILE A 47 5.79 -11.18 -6.97
C ILE A 47 6.55 -12.32 -7.65
N MET A 48 5.82 -13.33 -8.14
CA MET A 48 6.46 -14.45 -8.84
C MET A 48 7.18 -14.00 -10.11
N GLY A 49 6.59 -13.06 -10.87
CA GLY A 49 7.22 -12.50 -12.06
C GLY A 49 8.52 -11.77 -11.77
N LEU A 50 8.57 -11.01 -10.67
CA LEU A 50 9.78 -10.34 -10.18
C LEU A 50 10.85 -11.36 -9.77
N GLU A 51 10.49 -12.38 -9.00
CA GLU A 51 11.43 -13.43 -8.56
C GLU A 51 12.04 -14.18 -9.76
N VAL A 52 11.21 -14.60 -10.72
CA VAL A 52 11.69 -15.26 -11.94
C VAL A 52 12.62 -14.35 -12.74
N SER A 53 12.27 -13.08 -12.90
CA SER A 53 13.10 -12.14 -13.66
C SER A 53 14.44 -11.83 -12.96
N LEU A 54 14.46 -11.85 -11.63
CA LEU A 54 15.69 -11.74 -10.84
C LEU A 54 16.58 -12.96 -11.03
N ASP A 55 16.00 -14.17 -10.98
CA ASP A 55 16.73 -15.42 -11.21
C ASP A 55 17.34 -15.46 -12.62
N ASP A 56 16.58 -15.04 -13.64
CA ASP A 56 17.06 -14.93 -15.02
C ASP A 56 18.22 -13.92 -15.13
N LEU A 57 18.07 -12.71 -14.56
CA LEU A 57 19.12 -11.69 -14.53
C LEU A 57 20.43 -12.20 -13.89
N ILE A 58 20.32 -12.93 -12.79
CA ILE A 58 21.46 -13.50 -12.07
C ILE A 58 22.11 -14.65 -12.86
N GLY A 59 21.30 -15.45 -13.55
CA GLY A 59 21.75 -16.56 -14.38
C GLY A 59 22.53 -16.10 -15.61
N GLU A 60 22.01 -15.09 -16.31
CA GLU A 60 22.62 -14.52 -17.53
C GLU A 60 23.96 -13.83 -17.26
N ARG A 61 24.15 -13.31 -16.04
CA ARG A 61 25.29 -12.46 -15.65
C ARG A 61 26.27 -13.17 -14.72
N ARG A 62 26.26 -14.50 -14.70
CA ARG A 62 27.14 -15.29 -13.81
C ARG A 62 28.61 -14.93 -14.03
N GLY A 63 29.33 -14.66 -12.95
CA GLY A 63 30.74 -14.24 -13.01
C GLY A 63 30.94 -12.72 -13.04
N GLU A 64 29.86 -11.94 -13.22
CA GLU A 64 29.89 -10.48 -13.26
C GLU A 64 29.51 -9.86 -11.90
N HIS A 65 29.88 -8.59 -11.71
CA HIS A 65 29.44 -7.83 -10.54
C HIS A 65 28.05 -7.22 -10.81
N ILE A 66 27.00 -7.76 -10.19
CA ILE A 66 25.59 -7.46 -10.54
C ILE A 66 24.77 -6.74 -9.46
N LEU A 67 25.37 -6.35 -8.33
CA LEU A 67 24.61 -5.88 -7.16
C LEU A 67 23.80 -4.62 -7.47
N PHE A 68 24.37 -3.70 -8.25
CA PHE A 68 23.70 -2.45 -8.60
C PHE A 68 22.64 -2.67 -9.67
N GLU A 69 22.88 -3.59 -10.60
CA GLU A 69 21.95 -4.00 -11.64
C GLU A 69 20.71 -4.63 -11.03
N VAL A 70 20.87 -5.51 -10.03
CA VAL A 70 19.75 -6.11 -9.27
C VAL A 70 18.95 -5.02 -8.54
N ALA A 71 19.63 -4.07 -7.90
CA ALA A 71 18.96 -2.97 -7.20
C ALA A 71 18.25 -1.99 -8.16
N ASP A 72 18.84 -1.74 -9.33
CA ASP A 72 18.23 -0.90 -10.38
C ASP A 72 17.02 -1.59 -11.00
N PHE A 73 17.14 -2.88 -11.33
CA PHE A 73 16.04 -3.69 -11.82
C PHE A 73 14.84 -3.66 -10.87
N CYS A 74 15.08 -3.87 -9.57
CA CYS A 74 14.04 -3.79 -8.54
C CYS A 74 13.41 -2.39 -8.45
N ARG A 75 14.22 -1.33 -8.57
CA ARG A 75 13.75 0.06 -8.54
C ARG A 75 12.87 0.36 -9.76
N GLU A 76 13.28 -0.08 -10.95
CA GLU A 76 12.52 0.10 -12.19
C GLU A 76 11.19 -0.66 -12.14
N PHE A 77 11.20 -1.89 -11.62
CA PHE A 77 10.01 -2.73 -11.47
C PHE A 77 8.87 -2.02 -10.70
N ILE A 78 9.20 -1.27 -9.65
CA ILE A 78 8.22 -0.54 -8.82
C ILE A 78 8.08 0.94 -9.16
N ALA A 79 8.68 1.41 -10.26
CA ALA A 79 8.78 2.83 -10.57
C ALA A 79 7.42 3.52 -10.75
N THR A 80 6.40 2.79 -11.22
CA THR A 80 5.04 3.33 -11.39
C THR A 80 4.33 3.56 -10.07
N ASN A 81 4.77 2.94 -8.98
CA ASN A 81 4.19 3.04 -7.63
C ASN A 81 2.65 2.84 -7.60
N VAL A 82 2.07 2.17 -8.60
CA VAL A 82 0.67 1.75 -8.64
C VAL A 82 0.60 0.32 -8.09
N PRO A 83 -0.15 0.08 -7.00
CA PRO A 83 -0.36 -1.27 -6.49
C PRO A 83 -1.03 -2.17 -7.52
N THR A 84 -0.56 -3.39 -7.63
CA THR A 84 -1.16 -4.42 -8.48
C THR A 84 -2.10 -5.35 -7.73
N VAL A 85 -2.21 -5.19 -6.40
CA VAL A 85 -3.34 -5.72 -5.63
C VAL A 85 -4.62 -4.97 -5.97
N ASP A 86 -5.75 -5.63 -5.81
CA ASP A 86 -7.05 -5.00 -6.04
C ASP A 86 -7.50 -4.15 -4.86
N CYS A 87 -8.36 -3.18 -5.14
CA CYS A 87 -9.10 -2.45 -4.12
C CYS A 87 -9.93 -3.42 -3.28
N ALA A 88 -9.74 -3.41 -1.96
CA ALA A 88 -10.39 -4.37 -1.07
C ALA A 88 -11.91 -4.16 -0.89
N ILE A 89 -12.48 -3.08 -1.46
CA ILE A 89 -13.93 -2.82 -1.44
C ILE A 89 -14.60 -3.27 -2.73
N CYS A 90 -14.11 -2.85 -3.90
CA CYS A 90 -14.75 -3.15 -5.19
C CYS A 90 -14.10 -4.30 -5.96
N LEU A 91 -12.96 -4.80 -5.48
CA LEU A 91 -12.18 -5.87 -6.11
C LEU A 91 -11.76 -5.54 -7.56
N GLN A 92 -11.54 -4.26 -7.84
CA GLN A 92 -11.00 -3.80 -9.12
C GLN A 92 -9.58 -3.30 -8.92
N GLU A 93 -8.78 -3.46 -9.98
CA GLU A 93 -7.39 -3.01 -10.06
C GLU A 93 -7.26 -1.48 -9.97
N PHE A 94 -6.05 -1.02 -9.64
CA PHE A 94 -5.71 0.38 -9.70
C PHE A 94 -5.16 0.76 -11.07
N LYS A 95 -5.59 1.90 -11.61
CA LYS A 95 -5.14 2.43 -12.90
C LYS A 95 -4.08 3.50 -12.76
N THR A 96 -4.16 4.31 -11.71
CA THR A 96 -3.21 5.40 -11.46
C THR A 96 -2.90 5.51 -9.96
N GLU A 97 -1.76 6.12 -9.62
CA GLU A 97 -1.43 6.38 -8.21
C GLU A 97 -2.46 7.30 -7.54
N ASP A 98 -3.05 8.21 -8.31
CA ASP A 98 -3.95 9.25 -7.80
C ASP A 98 -5.28 8.71 -7.29
N GLU A 99 -5.69 7.52 -7.69
CA GLU A 99 -6.89 6.89 -7.14
C GLU A 99 -6.61 6.02 -5.91
N VAL A 100 -5.35 5.80 -5.54
CA VAL A 100 -4.99 4.92 -4.42
C VAL A 100 -5.17 5.64 -3.08
N TYR A 101 -5.86 4.97 -2.16
CA TYR A 101 -5.80 5.23 -0.73
C TYR A 101 -5.21 4.00 -0.04
N ARG A 102 -4.09 4.20 0.66
CA ARG A 102 -3.39 3.16 1.40
C ARG A 102 -3.40 3.48 2.89
N THR A 103 -3.76 2.50 3.71
CA THR A 103 -3.65 2.62 5.17
C THR A 103 -2.23 2.37 5.68
N SER A 104 -1.96 2.61 6.97
CA SER A 104 -0.64 2.32 7.56
C SER A 104 -0.34 0.82 7.62
N GLN A 105 -1.38 -0.01 7.64
CA GLN A 105 -1.28 -1.47 7.59
C GLN A 105 -1.30 -2.02 6.16
N PHE A 106 -1.02 -1.18 5.15
CA PHE A 106 -0.98 -1.58 3.74
C PHE A 106 -2.28 -2.24 3.24
N HIS A 107 -3.45 -1.73 3.66
CA HIS A 107 -4.71 -2.03 2.99
C HIS A 107 -4.98 -0.97 1.92
N TYR A 108 -5.41 -1.42 0.73
CA TYR A 108 -5.53 -0.60 -0.45
C TYR A 108 -6.99 -0.46 -0.88
N PHE A 109 -7.39 0.78 -1.17
CA PHE A 109 -8.74 1.12 -1.62
C PHE A 109 -8.66 2.20 -2.68
N HIS A 110 -9.63 2.24 -3.60
CA HIS A 110 -9.84 3.47 -4.35
C HIS A 110 -10.25 4.59 -3.41
N LYS A 111 -9.74 5.81 -3.61
CA LYS A 111 -10.14 7.02 -2.89
C LYS A 111 -11.66 7.21 -2.91
N TRP A 112 -12.30 6.90 -4.04
CA TRP A 112 -13.75 6.90 -4.16
C TRP A 112 -14.41 5.85 -3.26
N CYS A 113 -13.94 4.59 -3.29
CA CYS A 113 -14.49 3.50 -2.49
C CYS A 113 -14.39 3.77 -0.98
N VAL A 114 -13.23 4.22 -0.50
CA VAL A 114 -13.06 4.56 0.92
C VAL A 114 -13.85 5.82 1.30
N GLY A 115 -13.99 6.78 0.38
CA GLY A 115 -14.85 7.96 0.56
C GLY A 115 -16.32 7.59 0.72
N LYS A 116 -16.84 6.68 -0.10
CA LYS A 116 -18.18 6.11 0.03
C LYS A 116 -18.36 5.39 1.38
N TYR A 117 -17.37 4.61 1.79
CA TYR A 117 -17.39 3.94 3.09
C TYR A 117 -17.45 4.94 4.25
N MET A 118 -16.64 6.01 4.21
CA MET A 118 -16.67 7.08 5.21
C MET A 118 -18.02 7.82 5.25
N LEU A 119 -18.58 8.15 4.07
CA LEU A 119 -19.90 8.75 3.96
C LEU A 119 -20.98 7.89 4.62
N GLN A 120 -20.96 6.57 4.36
CA GLN A 120 -21.93 5.66 4.97
C GLN A 120 -21.79 5.65 6.50
N LYS A 121 -20.57 5.65 7.03
CA LYS A 121 -20.32 5.72 8.48
C LYS A 121 -20.79 7.03 9.10
N GLU A 122 -20.62 8.15 8.41
CA GLU A 122 -21.15 9.46 8.81
C GLU A 122 -22.69 9.46 8.88
N LEU A 123 -23.35 8.91 7.86
CA LEU A 123 -24.81 8.80 7.82
C LEU A 123 -25.35 7.89 8.93
N ASP A 124 -24.72 6.73 9.15
CA ASP A 124 -25.11 5.80 10.21
C ASP A 124 -24.90 6.43 11.60
N HIS A 125 -23.78 7.13 11.79
CA HIS A 125 -23.52 7.87 13.02
C HIS A 125 -24.58 8.95 13.27
N THR A 126 -24.95 9.72 12.25
CA THR A 126 -26.00 10.75 12.34
C THR A 126 -27.33 10.15 12.80
N LYS A 127 -27.73 9.00 12.25
CA LYS A 127 -28.94 8.29 12.68
C LYS A 127 -28.89 7.90 14.17
N VAL A 128 -27.77 7.31 14.60
CA VAL A 128 -27.57 6.95 16.02
C VAL A 128 -27.67 8.19 16.92
N ILE A 129 -27.06 9.31 16.53
CA ILE A 129 -27.16 10.57 17.28
C ILE A 129 -28.61 11.06 17.36
N CYS A 130 -29.36 11.03 16.27
CA CYS A 130 -30.76 11.42 16.24
C CYS A 130 -31.62 10.55 17.17
N GLU A 131 -31.43 9.23 17.13
CA GLU A 131 -32.15 8.29 18.00
C GLU A 131 -31.82 8.48 19.48
N LEU A 132 -30.54 8.73 19.81
CA LEU A 132 -30.11 9.00 21.18
C LEU A 132 -30.70 10.31 21.71
N ARG A 133 -30.66 11.39 20.92
CA ARG A 133 -31.25 12.69 21.29
C ARG A 133 -32.77 12.63 21.45
N ALA A 134 -33.45 11.81 20.64
CA ALA A 134 -34.89 11.63 20.75
C ALA A 134 -35.29 10.91 22.05
N LYS A 135 -34.44 10.02 22.56
CA LYS A 135 -34.65 9.32 23.83
C LYS A 135 -34.24 10.16 25.05
N ASP A 136 -33.11 10.85 24.96
CA ASP A 136 -32.58 11.73 25.99
C ASP A 136 -31.81 12.91 25.36
N PRO A 137 -32.38 14.13 25.37
CA PRO A 137 -31.74 15.31 24.80
C PRO A 137 -30.41 15.72 25.48
N PHE A 138 -30.18 15.27 26.72
CA PHE A 138 -28.99 15.63 27.51
C PHE A 138 -27.94 14.52 27.54
N CYS A 139 -28.15 13.42 26.81
CA CYS A 139 -27.20 12.32 26.77
C CYS A 139 -25.86 12.72 26.16
N LYS A 140 -24.79 12.05 26.60
CA LYS A 140 -23.48 12.18 25.97
C LYS A 140 -23.49 11.47 24.62
N LEU A 141 -23.10 12.20 23.58
CA LEU A 141 -23.10 11.70 22.22
C LEU A 141 -21.77 11.03 21.87
N PRO A 142 -21.79 9.84 21.25
CA PRO A 142 -20.57 9.20 20.78
C PRO A 142 -19.92 10.03 19.66
N ALA A 143 -18.59 10.07 19.63
CA ALA A 143 -17.85 10.63 18.49
C ALA A 143 -17.93 9.69 17.28
N LEU A 144 -17.81 10.24 16.07
CA LEU A 144 -17.67 9.45 14.85
C LEU A 144 -16.33 8.69 14.91
N PHE A 145 -16.39 7.37 14.80
CA PHE A 145 -15.22 6.51 14.78
C PHE A 145 -15.31 5.56 13.59
N ILE A 146 -14.29 5.57 12.74
CA ILE A 146 -14.24 4.78 11.51
C ILE A 146 -13.05 3.85 11.60
N THR A 147 -13.28 2.55 11.42
CA THR A 147 -12.23 1.54 11.35
C THR A 147 -11.98 1.10 9.92
N CYS A 148 -10.78 0.60 9.65
CA CYS A 148 -10.44 -0.03 8.37
C CYS A 148 -11.44 -1.15 8.03
N PRO A 149 -12.01 -1.19 6.82
CA PRO A 149 -12.94 -2.24 6.40
C PRO A 149 -12.34 -3.65 6.45
N VAL A 150 -11.02 -3.77 6.26
CA VAL A 150 -10.31 -5.05 6.17
C VAL A 150 -9.94 -5.56 7.56
N CYS A 151 -9.02 -4.89 8.26
CA CYS A 151 -8.54 -5.40 9.54
C CYS A 151 -9.43 -5.04 10.75
N ARG A 152 -10.29 -4.01 10.63
CA ARG A 152 -11.13 -3.48 11.72
C ARG A 152 -10.41 -3.02 12.99
N VAL A 153 -9.08 -3.06 13.01
CA VAL A 153 -8.23 -2.64 14.12
C VAL A 153 -7.76 -1.21 13.93
N GLU A 154 -7.30 -0.87 12.72
CA GLU A 154 -6.79 0.46 12.42
C GLU A 154 -7.93 1.48 12.34
N ALA A 155 -7.81 2.58 13.09
CA ALA A 155 -8.70 3.73 12.97
C ALA A 155 -8.35 4.51 11.69
N LEU A 156 -9.35 4.78 10.86
CA LEU A 156 -9.19 5.63 9.69
C LEU A 156 -9.53 7.08 10.05
N PRO A 157 -8.63 8.05 9.78
CA PRO A 157 -8.95 9.45 9.95
C PRO A 157 -10.06 9.84 8.98
N TYR A 158 -11.13 10.44 9.49
CA TYR A 158 -12.20 10.97 8.65
C TYR A 158 -11.64 12.04 7.69
N SER A 159 -12.04 11.96 6.42
CA SER A 159 -11.60 12.90 5.39
C SER A 159 -12.79 13.45 4.61
N GLU A 160 -13.11 14.71 4.89
CA GLU A 160 -14.15 15.46 4.17
C GLU A 160 -13.84 15.55 2.67
N ALA A 161 -12.55 15.58 2.30
CA ALA A 161 -12.13 15.59 0.90
C ALA A 161 -12.48 14.27 0.18
N LEU A 162 -12.28 13.11 0.82
CA LEU A 162 -12.63 11.81 0.25
C LEU A 162 -14.15 11.63 0.17
N VAL A 163 -14.88 12.07 1.20
CA VAL A 163 -16.34 12.06 1.20
C VAL A 163 -16.90 12.93 0.06
N ASN A 164 -16.39 14.15 -0.11
CA ASN A 164 -16.82 15.03 -1.21
C ASN A 164 -16.33 14.56 -2.58
N TYR A 165 -15.24 13.80 -2.66
CA TYR A 165 -14.84 13.13 -3.88
C TYR A 165 -15.86 12.04 -4.26
N ALA A 166 -16.29 11.23 -3.29
CA ALA A 166 -17.29 10.19 -3.50
C ALA A 166 -18.67 10.73 -3.91
N ARG A 167 -19.09 11.89 -3.39
CA ARG A 167 -20.36 12.57 -3.76
C ARG A 167 -20.37 13.12 -5.19
N ARG A 168 -19.20 13.39 -5.79
CA ARG A 168 -19.09 14.05 -7.12
C ARG A 168 -19.19 13.09 -8.31
N ILE A 169 -19.04 11.78 -8.06
CA ILE A 169 -19.04 10.73 -9.11
C ILE A 169 -20.30 9.87 -8.95
N GLU A 170 -21.42 10.50 -8.58
CA GLU A 170 -22.78 9.91 -8.57
C GLU A 170 -23.55 10.33 -9.82
#